data_AF-A0A091JW28-F1
#
_entry.id   AF-A0A091JW28-F1
#
_cell.length_a   1.000
_cell.length_b   1.000
_cell.length_c   1.000
_cell.angle_alpha   90.00
_cell.angle_beta   90.00
_cell.angle_gamma   90.00
#
_symmetry.space_group_name_H-M   'P 1'
#
loop_
_entity.id
_entity.type
_entity.pdbx_description
1 polymer ?
#
loop_
_entity_poly.entity_id
_entity_poly.type
_entity_poly.pdbx_seq_one_letter_code
_entity_poly.pdbx_strand_id
1 'polypeptide(L)'
;LPEHIDERKICNAVAPDKDVDGFHVINVGRMCLDQYSMLPATPWGVWEIIKRTGIPTLGKNVVVAGRSKNVGMPIAMLLHTDGRHERPGGDATVTISHRYTPKEQLKQHTIRADIVVAAAGIPNLITADMIKEGAAVIDVGITRVQDPVTAKPRLVGDVDFEEVKKKASYITPVPGGVGPMTVAMLMKNTIIAAKKLL
;
A
#
# COMPACT_ATOMS: atom_id res chain seq x y z
N LEU A 1 19.37 0.58 -4.28
CA LEU A 1 20.84 0.52 -4.05
C LEU A 1 21.55 0.94 -5.35
N PRO A 2 22.87 1.19 -5.37
CA PRO A 2 23.61 1.32 -6.63
C PRO A 2 23.35 0.14 -7.57
N GLU A 3 23.32 0.36 -8.88
CA GLU A 3 22.91 -0.64 -9.87
C GLU A 3 23.73 -1.94 -9.85
N HIS A 4 24.99 -1.87 -9.43
CA HIS A 4 25.88 -3.03 -9.35
C HIS A 4 25.63 -3.93 -8.12
N ILE A 5 24.70 -3.56 -7.22
CA ILE A 5 24.39 -4.32 -6.01
C ILE A 5 23.05 -5.04 -6.18
N ASP A 6 23.05 -6.35 -5.93
CA ASP A 6 21.83 -7.15 -5.90
C ASP A 6 21.02 -6.88 -4.61
N GLU A 7 19.93 -6.15 -4.74
CA GLU A 7 19.04 -5.80 -3.62
C GLU A 7 18.44 -7.02 -2.92
N ARG A 8 18.10 -8.08 -3.66
CA ARG A 8 17.51 -9.29 -3.09
C ARG A 8 18.53 -10.02 -2.22
N LYS A 9 19.79 -10.09 -2.67
CA LYS A 9 20.88 -10.68 -1.89
C LYS A 9 21.10 -9.91 -0.58
N ILE A 10 21.04 -8.58 -0.62
CA ILE A 10 21.20 -7.74 0.58
C ILE A 10 20.03 -7.92 1.57
N CYS A 11 18.78 -7.86 1.10
CA CYS A 11 17.62 -8.07 1.97
C CYS A 11 17.65 -9.46 2.64
N ASN A 12 18.07 -10.50 1.91
CA ASN A 12 18.15 -11.86 2.45
C ASN A 12 19.38 -12.11 3.34
N ALA A 13 20.31 -11.15 3.44
CA ALA A 13 21.44 -11.24 4.36
C ALA A 13 21.10 -10.71 5.77
N VAL A 14 20.03 -9.93 5.91
CA VAL A 14 19.55 -9.43 7.20
C VAL A 14 18.91 -10.58 7.99
N ALA A 15 19.28 -10.74 9.26
CA ALA A 15 18.67 -11.76 10.10
C ALA A 15 17.14 -11.55 10.19
N PRO A 16 16.31 -12.59 9.97
CA PRO A 16 14.85 -12.44 9.89
C PRO A 16 14.21 -11.79 11.13
N ASP A 17 14.76 -12.04 12.31
CA ASP A 17 14.31 -11.51 13.61
C ASP A 17 14.63 -10.00 13.78
N LYS A 18 15.51 -9.45 12.94
CA LYS A 18 15.92 -8.03 12.94
C LYS A 18 15.47 -7.28 11.67
N ASP A 19 14.80 -7.96 10.74
CA ASP A 19 14.34 -7.40 9.47
C ASP A 19 13.07 -6.55 9.68
N VAL A 20 13.25 -5.35 10.25
CA VAL A 20 12.16 -4.41 10.55
C VAL A 20 11.48 -3.84 9.30
N ASP A 21 12.05 -4.06 8.11
CA ASP A 21 11.44 -3.76 6.82
C ASP A 21 10.58 -4.92 6.28
N GLY A 22 10.73 -6.14 6.80
CA GLY A 22 9.97 -7.31 6.38
C GLY A 22 10.29 -7.78 4.95
N PHE A 23 11.49 -7.51 4.43
CA PHE A 23 11.88 -7.83 3.06
C PHE A 23 12.61 -9.16 2.90
N HIS A 24 13.10 -9.73 4.01
CA HIS A 24 13.73 -11.03 4.03
C HIS A 24 12.74 -12.10 3.57
N VAL A 25 13.19 -13.05 2.74
CA VAL A 25 12.33 -14.08 2.15
C VAL A 25 11.51 -14.87 3.18
N ILE A 26 12.04 -15.10 4.38
CA ILE A 26 11.33 -15.73 5.50
C ILE A 26 10.15 -14.87 5.97
N ASN A 27 10.33 -13.56 6.16
CA ASN A 27 9.24 -12.67 6.57
C ASN A 27 8.17 -12.56 5.48
N VAL A 28 8.58 -12.46 4.22
CA VAL A 28 7.66 -12.46 3.07
C VAL A 28 6.90 -13.79 3.00
N GLY A 29 7.58 -14.92 3.17
CA GLY A 29 6.97 -16.25 3.16
C GLY A 29 5.93 -16.43 4.26
N ARG A 30 6.29 -16.07 5.50
CA ARG A 30 5.37 -16.11 6.65
C ARG A 30 4.17 -15.18 6.46
N MET A 31 4.39 -13.96 5.95
CA MET A 31 3.30 -13.04 5.59
C MET A 31 2.35 -13.65 4.56
N CYS A 32 2.86 -14.31 3.51
CA CYS A 32 2.04 -14.97 2.49
C CYS A 32 1.32 -16.23 2.98
N LEU A 33 1.75 -16.82 4.09
CA LEU A 33 1.15 -17.98 4.74
C LEU A 33 0.25 -17.58 5.93
N ASP A 34 -0.05 -16.29 6.08
CA ASP A 34 -0.87 -15.74 7.17
C ASP A 34 -0.34 -16.02 8.58
N GLN A 35 0.98 -16.16 8.70
CA GLN A 35 1.69 -16.34 9.97
C GLN A 35 2.24 -15.00 10.48
N TYR A 36 2.58 -14.96 11.76
CA TYR A 36 3.28 -13.81 12.34
C TYR A 36 4.63 -13.56 11.64
N SER A 37 4.85 -12.32 11.21
CA SER A 37 6.07 -11.88 10.54
C SER A 37 6.29 -10.38 10.74
N MET A 38 7.50 -9.89 10.46
CA MET A 38 7.70 -8.45 10.27
C MET A 38 6.97 -8.03 8.99
N LEU A 39 5.99 -7.14 9.11
CA LEU A 39 5.24 -6.64 7.96
C LEU A 39 5.97 -5.44 7.36
N PRO A 40 6.05 -5.32 6.02
CA PRO A 40 6.55 -4.11 5.39
C PRO A 40 5.79 -2.86 5.86
N ALA A 41 6.55 -1.83 6.24
CA ALA A 41 6.01 -0.69 6.97
C ALA A 41 4.94 0.10 6.20
N THR A 42 5.14 0.32 4.89
CA THR A 42 4.14 1.01 4.05
C THR A 42 2.84 0.20 3.92
N PRO A 43 2.87 -1.10 3.53
CA PRO A 43 1.69 -1.97 3.57
C PRO A 43 0.96 -2.00 4.91
N TRP A 44 1.72 -2.09 6.02
CA TRP A 44 1.12 -2.05 7.34
C TRP A 44 0.49 -0.69 7.64
N GLY A 45 1.12 0.40 7.21
CA GLY A 45 0.59 1.76 7.34
C GLY A 45 -0.73 1.96 6.61
N VAL A 46 -0.84 1.43 5.37
CA VAL A 46 -2.09 1.41 4.61
C VAL A 46 -3.19 0.67 5.37
N TRP A 47 -2.88 -0.52 5.89
CA TRP A 47 -3.85 -1.32 6.63
C TRP A 47 -4.27 -0.66 7.95
N GLU A 48 -3.36 0.00 8.66
CA GLU A 48 -3.66 0.76 9.88
C GLU A 48 -4.51 2.00 9.59
N ILE A 49 -4.31 2.71 8.47
CA ILE A 49 -5.23 3.78 8.05
C ILE A 49 -6.65 3.23 7.90
N ILE A 50 -6.81 2.16 7.11
CA ILE A 50 -8.12 1.53 6.87
C ILE A 50 -8.79 1.13 8.19
N LYS A 51 -8.07 0.42 9.06
CA LYS A 51 -8.58 -0.07 10.34
C LYS A 51 -8.95 1.06 11.30
N ARG A 52 -8.06 2.05 11.47
CA ARG A 52 -8.27 3.16 12.43
C ARG A 52 -9.35 4.12 12.00
N THR A 53 -9.61 4.23 10.70
CA THR A 53 -10.72 5.01 10.15
C THR A 53 -12.05 4.25 10.20
N GLY A 54 -12.04 2.96 10.52
CA GLY A 54 -13.26 2.14 10.59
C GLY A 54 -13.81 1.75 9.22
N ILE A 55 -12.98 1.76 8.17
CA ILE A 55 -13.39 1.37 6.82
C ILE A 55 -13.47 -0.17 6.79
N PRO A 56 -14.65 -0.77 6.54
CA PRO A 56 -14.79 -2.22 6.51
C PRO A 56 -14.06 -2.82 5.30
N THR A 57 -13.43 -3.98 5.50
CA THR A 57 -12.75 -4.73 4.42
C THR A 57 -13.42 -6.06 4.09
N LEU A 58 -14.05 -6.71 5.08
CA LEU A 58 -14.70 -8.01 4.91
C LEU A 58 -15.78 -7.94 3.82
N GLY A 59 -15.63 -8.78 2.79
CA GLY A 59 -16.53 -8.87 1.64
C GLY A 59 -16.52 -7.63 0.73
N LYS A 60 -15.59 -6.70 0.90
CA LYS A 60 -15.48 -5.48 0.07
C LYS A 60 -14.61 -5.71 -1.15
N ASN A 61 -14.90 -4.97 -2.22
CA ASN A 61 -14.08 -4.95 -3.43
C ASN A 61 -12.91 -3.98 -3.23
N VAL A 62 -11.70 -4.48 -3.38
CA VAL A 62 -10.46 -3.69 -3.27
C VAL A 62 -9.72 -3.74 -4.59
N VAL A 63 -9.24 -2.60 -5.07
CA VAL A 63 -8.26 -2.55 -6.17
C VAL A 63 -6.93 -2.06 -5.65
N VAL A 64 -5.86 -2.79 -5.93
CA VAL A 64 -4.48 -2.37 -5.67
C VAL A 64 -3.79 -2.09 -7.00
N ALA A 65 -3.56 -0.81 -7.29
CA ALA A 65 -2.83 -0.37 -8.48
C ALA A 65 -1.33 -0.34 -8.20
N GLY A 66 -0.68 -1.48 -8.44
CA GLY A 66 0.73 -1.69 -8.15
C GLY A 66 1.01 -3.11 -7.66
N ARG A 67 2.15 -3.68 -8.08
CA ARG A 67 2.55 -5.06 -7.72
C ARG A 67 3.99 -5.18 -7.23
N SER A 68 4.58 -4.08 -6.77
CA SER A 68 5.94 -4.11 -6.24
C SER A 68 6.02 -5.05 -5.03
N LYS A 69 7.19 -5.65 -4.82
CA LYS A 69 7.37 -6.65 -3.75
C LYS A 69 7.38 -6.03 -2.36
N ASN A 70 7.71 -4.75 -2.25
CA ASN A 70 7.77 -4.00 -1.00
C ASN A 70 6.47 -3.26 -0.65
N VAL A 71 5.56 -3.04 -1.62
CA VAL A 71 4.32 -2.25 -1.39
C VAL A 71 3.08 -2.96 -1.94
N GLY A 72 2.93 -3.05 -3.26
CA GLY A 72 1.67 -3.49 -3.86
C GLY A 72 1.28 -4.94 -3.53
N MET A 73 2.23 -5.88 -3.63
CA MET A 73 1.97 -7.29 -3.31
C MET A 73 1.63 -7.49 -1.83
N PRO A 74 2.40 -6.96 -0.86
CA PRO A 74 2.03 -7.08 0.55
C PRO A 74 0.68 -6.43 0.90
N ILE A 75 0.33 -5.26 0.31
CA ILE A 75 -0.99 -4.64 0.51
C ILE A 75 -2.10 -5.60 0.06
N ALA A 76 -1.97 -6.18 -1.13
CA ALA A 76 -2.93 -7.14 -1.63
C ALA A 76 -3.02 -8.37 -0.72
N MET A 77 -1.89 -8.88 -0.23
CA MET A 77 -1.82 -10.03 0.68
C MET A 77 -2.55 -9.76 2.01
N LEU A 78 -2.30 -8.60 2.63
CA LEU A 78 -2.93 -8.23 3.90
C LEU A 78 -4.44 -8.05 3.77
N LEU A 79 -4.92 -7.50 2.64
CA LEU A 79 -6.32 -7.17 2.48
C LEU A 79 -7.20 -8.37 2.09
N HIS A 80 -6.69 -9.36 1.35
CA HIS A 80 -7.53 -10.48 0.87
C HIS A 80 -7.59 -11.69 1.81
N THR A 81 -6.59 -11.85 2.68
CA THR A 81 -6.41 -13.07 3.47
C THR A 81 -7.44 -13.20 4.60
N ASP A 82 -7.55 -14.39 5.18
CA ASP A 82 -8.60 -14.74 6.15
C ASP A 82 -8.40 -14.02 7.49
N GLY A 83 -9.44 -13.35 7.98
CA GLY A 83 -9.45 -12.67 9.29
C GLY A 83 -9.29 -13.61 10.50
N ARG A 84 -9.37 -14.93 10.31
CA ARG A 84 -9.26 -15.95 11.38
C ARG A 84 -7.91 -16.64 11.45
N HIS A 85 -6.99 -16.36 10.52
CA HIS A 85 -5.65 -16.93 10.55
C HIS A 85 -4.78 -16.31 11.66
N GLU A 86 -3.63 -16.95 11.94
CA GLU A 86 -2.69 -16.58 13.01
C GLU A 86 -2.38 -15.08 13.00
N ARG A 87 -2.04 -14.55 11.82
CA ARG A 87 -2.09 -13.13 11.52
C ARG A 87 -3.40 -12.86 10.77
N PRO A 88 -4.39 -12.16 11.36
CA PRO A 88 -5.67 -11.87 10.71
C PRO A 88 -5.49 -11.10 9.40
N GLY A 89 -6.20 -11.45 8.33
CA GLY A 89 -6.27 -10.66 7.10
C GLY A 89 -7.45 -9.69 7.08
N GLY A 90 -7.82 -9.24 5.88
CA GLY A 90 -8.91 -8.28 5.65
C GLY A 90 -10.19 -8.88 5.05
N ASP A 91 -10.19 -10.14 4.62
CA ASP A 91 -11.33 -10.81 3.98
C ASP A 91 -11.92 -10.06 2.76
N ALA A 92 -11.11 -9.28 2.05
CA ALA A 92 -11.55 -8.51 0.89
C ALA A 92 -11.42 -9.29 -0.43
N THR A 93 -12.27 -8.97 -1.41
CA THR A 93 -12.07 -9.40 -2.79
C THR A 93 -11.09 -8.43 -3.46
N VAL A 94 -9.84 -8.84 -3.64
CA VAL A 94 -8.77 -7.97 -4.15
C VAL A 94 -8.47 -8.21 -5.63
N THR A 95 -8.52 -7.14 -6.42
CA THR A 95 -7.97 -7.09 -7.78
C THR A 95 -6.62 -6.39 -7.78
N ILE A 96 -5.60 -7.03 -8.35
CA ILE A 96 -4.27 -6.45 -8.52
C ILE A 96 -4.12 -5.96 -9.97
N SER A 97 -3.77 -4.69 -10.15
CA SER A 97 -3.40 -4.13 -11.46
C SER A 97 -1.94 -3.68 -11.49
N HIS A 98 -1.41 -3.49 -12.70
CA HIS A 98 0.01 -3.21 -12.90
C HIS A 98 0.28 -2.56 -14.26
N ARG A 99 1.55 -2.33 -14.59
CA ARG A 99 1.99 -1.63 -15.82
C ARG A 99 1.41 -2.14 -17.15
N TYR A 100 1.01 -3.42 -17.21
CA TYR A 100 0.37 -4.02 -18.40
C TYR A 100 -1.16 -4.09 -18.35
N THR A 101 -1.79 -3.56 -17.30
CA THR A 101 -3.25 -3.46 -17.22
C THR A 101 -3.67 -2.26 -18.08
N PRO A 102 -4.46 -2.45 -19.15
CA PRO A 102 -4.97 -1.33 -19.94
C PRO A 102 -5.81 -0.39 -19.07
N LYS A 103 -5.79 0.92 -19.37
CA LYS A 103 -6.52 1.92 -18.57
C LYS A 103 -8.02 1.64 -18.48
N GLU A 104 -8.63 1.16 -19.56
CA GLU A 104 -10.04 0.76 -19.56
C GLU A 104 -10.32 -0.41 -18.62
N GLN A 105 -9.43 -1.40 -18.57
CA GLN A 105 -9.55 -2.53 -17.64
C GLN A 105 -9.34 -2.08 -16.19
N LEU A 106 -8.39 -1.17 -15.94
CA LEU A 106 -8.21 -0.57 -14.62
C LEU A 106 -9.50 0.12 -14.16
N LYS A 107 -10.09 0.96 -15.01
CA LYS A 107 -11.34 1.67 -14.74
C LYS A 107 -12.51 0.73 -14.44
N GLN A 108 -12.65 -0.35 -15.21
CA GLN A 108 -13.72 -1.35 -15.00
C GLN A 108 -13.69 -1.98 -13.60
N HIS A 109 -12.50 -2.14 -13.02
CA HIS A 109 -12.37 -2.65 -11.66
C HIS A 109 -12.52 -1.55 -10.60
N THR A 110 -11.88 -0.39 -10.79
CA THR A 110 -11.92 0.69 -9.78
C THR A 110 -13.31 1.28 -9.61
N ILE A 111 -14.13 1.32 -10.67
CA ILE A 111 -15.50 1.87 -10.60
C ILE A 111 -16.44 1.02 -9.74
N ARG A 112 -16.07 -0.24 -9.47
CA ARG A 112 -16.80 -1.19 -8.62
C ARG A 112 -16.18 -1.35 -7.23
N ALA A 113 -15.02 -0.74 -7.00
CA ALA A 113 -14.25 -0.91 -5.79
C ALA A 113 -14.83 -0.06 -4.65
N ASP A 114 -14.90 -0.67 -3.47
CA ASP A 114 -15.18 0.06 -2.22
C ASP A 114 -13.90 0.73 -1.70
N ILE A 115 -12.73 0.14 -1.99
CA ILE A 115 -11.41 0.68 -1.62
C ILE A 115 -10.49 0.63 -2.84
N VAL A 116 -9.83 1.75 -3.14
CA VAL A 116 -8.76 1.82 -4.15
C VAL A 116 -7.46 2.22 -3.47
N VAL A 117 -6.44 1.38 -3.62
CA VAL A 117 -5.07 1.67 -3.15
C VAL A 117 -4.17 1.91 -4.35
N ALA A 118 -3.64 3.12 -4.49
CA ALA A 118 -2.78 3.52 -5.60
C ALA A 118 -1.31 3.51 -5.16
N ALA A 119 -0.48 2.66 -5.79
CA ALA A 119 0.92 2.45 -5.44
C ALA A 119 1.77 2.14 -6.69
N ALA A 120 1.53 2.91 -7.76
CA ALA A 120 2.11 2.75 -9.09
C ALA A 120 3.23 3.76 -9.40
N GLY A 121 3.23 4.94 -8.76
CA GLY A 121 4.18 6.02 -9.04
C GLY A 121 3.90 6.73 -10.37
N ILE A 122 2.62 6.93 -10.68
CA ILE A 122 2.14 7.58 -11.91
C ILE A 122 1.15 8.69 -11.50
N PRO A 123 1.54 9.97 -11.60
CA PRO A 123 0.64 11.08 -11.29
C PRO A 123 -0.65 11.03 -12.09
N ASN A 124 -1.78 11.32 -11.44
CA ASN A 124 -3.12 11.34 -12.05
C ASN A 124 -3.51 10.01 -12.74
N LEU A 125 -2.98 8.88 -12.27
CA LEU A 125 -3.40 7.56 -12.73
C LEU A 125 -4.85 7.28 -12.37
N ILE A 126 -5.26 7.65 -11.16
CA ILE A 126 -6.62 7.45 -10.64
C ILE A 126 -7.37 8.79 -10.69
N THR A 127 -8.43 8.83 -11.49
CA THR A 127 -9.26 10.03 -11.72
C THR A 127 -10.69 9.84 -11.20
N ALA A 128 -11.45 10.93 -11.06
CA ALA A 128 -12.80 10.91 -10.46
C ALA A 128 -13.80 10.00 -11.19
N ASP A 129 -13.68 9.86 -12.52
CA ASP A 129 -14.52 8.98 -13.33
C ASP A 129 -14.22 7.48 -13.13
N MET A 130 -13.11 7.15 -12.45
CA MET A 130 -12.71 5.80 -12.11
C MET A 130 -13.16 5.35 -10.72
N ILE A 131 -13.64 6.26 -9.88
CA ILE A 131 -13.93 6.01 -8.47
C ILE A 131 -15.43 5.83 -8.25
N LYS A 132 -15.85 4.85 -7.45
CA LYS A 132 -17.24 4.71 -6.99
C LYS A 132 -17.58 5.82 -5.99
N GLU A 133 -18.81 6.34 -6.02
CA GLU A 133 -19.26 7.28 -4.99
C GLU A 133 -19.24 6.62 -3.60
N GLY A 134 -18.62 7.32 -2.64
CA GLY A 134 -18.43 6.85 -1.27
C GLY A 134 -17.30 5.84 -1.08
N ALA A 135 -16.47 5.58 -2.10
CA ALA A 135 -15.28 4.73 -1.93
C ALA A 135 -14.23 5.37 -1.01
N ALA A 136 -13.36 4.52 -0.46
CA ALA A 136 -12.12 4.94 0.18
C ALA A 136 -10.95 4.90 -0.81
N VAL A 137 -10.14 5.94 -0.85
CA VAL A 137 -9.00 6.06 -1.76
C VAL A 137 -7.72 6.29 -0.97
N ILE A 138 -6.80 5.34 -1.02
CA ILE A 138 -5.51 5.39 -0.32
C ILE A 138 -4.41 5.59 -1.35
N ASP A 139 -3.81 6.78 -1.35
CA ASP A 139 -2.73 7.18 -2.24
C ASP A 139 -1.37 6.96 -1.56
N VAL A 140 -0.66 5.94 -2.03
CA VAL A 140 0.69 5.56 -1.61
C VAL A 140 1.75 6.15 -2.54
N GLY A 141 1.33 6.68 -3.69
CA GLY A 141 2.21 7.22 -4.72
C GLY A 141 3.08 8.35 -4.19
N ILE A 142 4.36 8.37 -4.57
CA ILE A 142 5.26 9.49 -4.33
C ILE A 142 6.06 9.74 -5.60
N THR A 143 5.65 10.75 -6.34
CA THR A 143 6.35 11.23 -7.54
C THR A 143 6.85 12.65 -7.30
N ARG A 144 8.13 12.90 -7.57
CA ARG A 144 8.67 14.27 -7.60
C ARG A 144 8.28 14.91 -8.93
N VAL A 145 7.60 16.04 -8.88
CA VAL A 145 7.29 16.87 -10.04
C VAL A 145 7.76 18.29 -9.80
N GLN A 146 7.99 19.04 -10.88
CA GLN A 146 8.30 20.46 -10.76
C GLN A 146 7.01 21.26 -10.61
N ASP A 147 6.97 22.16 -9.64
CA ASP A 147 5.86 23.09 -9.47
C ASP A 147 5.88 24.10 -10.63
N PRO A 148 4.78 24.22 -11.40
CA PRO A 148 4.75 25.07 -12.59
C PRO A 148 4.79 26.57 -12.26
N VAL A 149 4.49 26.97 -11.02
CA VAL A 149 4.46 28.36 -10.57
C VAL A 149 5.77 28.75 -9.89
N THR A 150 6.26 27.91 -8.99
CA THR A 150 7.42 28.22 -8.14
C THR A 150 8.73 27.61 -8.64
N ALA A 151 8.68 26.74 -9.67
CA ALA A 151 9.78 25.92 -10.16
C ALA A 151 10.45 25.02 -9.11
N LYS A 152 9.90 24.95 -7.89
CA LYS A 152 10.41 24.09 -6.82
C LYS A 152 9.92 22.65 -6.99
N PRO A 153 10.70 21.64 -6.59
CA PRO A 153 10.22 20.26 -6.57
C PRO A 153 9.11 20.12 -5.53
N ARG A 154 8.01 19.46 -5.92
CA ARG A 154 6.90 19.07 -5.04
C ARG A 154 6.62 17.58 -5.17
N LEU A 155 6.04 17.00 -4.11
CA LEU A 155 5.59 15.61 -4.12
C LEU A 155 4.12 15.56 -4.51
N VAL A 156 3.79 14.65 -5.42
CA VAL A 156 2.41 14.29 -5.78
C VAL A 156 2.21 12.80 -5.68
N GLY A 157 0.98 12.41 -5.41
CA GLY A 157 0.57 11.01 -5.42
C GLY A 157 0.14 10.54 -6.80
N ASP A 158 -0.47 9.36 -6.83
CA ASP A 158 -0.99 8.73 -8.04
C ASP A 158 -2.43 9.15 -8.36
N VAL A 159 -3.09 9.84 -7.43
CA VAL A 159 -4.51 10.20 -7.51
C VAL A 159 -4.67 11.67 -7.87
N ASP A 160 -5.62 11.98 -8.75
CA ASP A 160 -6.12 13.35 -8.94
C ASP A 160 -6.96 13.76 -7.71
N PHE A 161 -6.26 14.20 -6.67
CA PHE A 161 -6.82 14.45 -5.35
C PHE A 161 -7.99 15.44 -5.37
N GLU A 162 -7.88 16.51 -6.15
CA GLU A 162 -8.86 17.60 -6.16
C GLU A 162 -10.22 17.19 -6.72
N GLU A 163 -10.23 16.33 -7.74
CA GLU A 163 -11.48 15.82 -8.30
C GLU A 163 -11.97 14.57 -7.54
N VAL A 164 -11.08 13.69 -7.12
CA VAL A 164 -11.46 12.45 -6.41
C VAL A 164 -12.03 12.73 -5.02
N LYS A 165 -11.54 13.76 -4.30
CA LYS A 165 -12.09 14.14 -2.99
C LYS A 165 -13.57 14.56 -3.02
N LYS A 166 -14.08 14.94 -4.19
CA LYS A 166 -15.49 15.32 -4.38
C LYS A 166 -16.42 14.09 -4.42
N LYS A 167 -15.86 12.89 -4.56
CA LYS A 167 -16.60 11.63 -4.80
C LYS A 167 -16.31 10.55 -3.75
N ALA A 168 -15.07 10.46 -3.29
CA ALA A 168 -14.66 9.51 -2.26
C ALA A 168 -15.13 9.95 -0.87
N SER A 169 -15.58 9.01 -0.03
CA SER A 169 -15.88 9.29 1.39
C SER A 169 -14.59 9.44 2.21
N TYR A 170 -13.51 8.79 1.77
CA TYR A 170 -12.19 8.88 2.40
C TYR A 170 -11.13 9.03 1.33
N ILE A 171 -10.18 9.92 1.54
CA ILE A 171 -9.03 10.10 0.66
C ILE A 171 -7.79 10.50 1.47
N THR A 172 -6.65 9.88 1.20
CA THR A 172 -5.38 10.28 1.83
C THR A 172 -4.63 11.30 0.99
N PRO A 173 -4.13 12.42 1.55
CA PRO A 173 -3.35 13.39 0.80
C PRO A 173 -1.92 12.92 0.56
N VAL A 174 -1.28 13.46 -0.48
CA VAL A 174 0.16 13.36 -0.71
C VAL A 174 0.73 14.76 -0.89
N PRO A 175 1.65 15.22 -0.02
CA PRO A 175 2.15 14.56 1.19
C PRO A 175 1.12 14.54 2.35
N GLY A 176 1.45 13.82 3.44
CA GLY A 176 0.69 13.87 4.70
C GLY A 176 -0.23 12.67 4.97
N GLY A 177 -0.39 11.75 4.02
CA GLY A 177 -1.16 10.52 4.18
C GLY A 177 -0.33 9.31 4.60
N VAL A 178 0.00 8.44 3.64
CA VAL A 178 0.67 7.16 3.90
C VAL A 178 2.12 7.32 4.39
N GLY A 179 2.84 8.34 3.92
CA GLY A 179 4.25 8.56 4.26
C GLY A 179 4.54 8.61 5.78
N PRO A 180 3.85 9.46 6.57
CA PRO A 180 3.98 9.46 8.03
C PRO A 180 3.67 8.10 8.68
N MET A 181 2.68 7.37 8.14
CA MET A 181 2.33 6.04 8.66
C MET A 181 3.42 5.00 8.40
N THR A 182 4.13 5.08 7.26
CA THR A 182 5.31 4.24 7.00
C THR A 182 6.35 4.39 8.10
N VAL A 183 6.66 5.62 8.51
CA VAL A 183 7.64 5.87 9.59
C VAL A 183 7.14 5.30 10.92
N ALA A 184 5.87 5.54 11.27
CA ALA A 184 5.30 5.02 12.51
C ALA A 184 5.32 3.48 12.56
N MET A 185 5.03 2.81 11.45
CA MET A 185 5.04 1.34 11.39
C MET A 185 6.45 0.76 11.44
N LEU A 186 7.45 1.43 10.88
CA LEU A 186 8.86 1.05 11.08
C LEU A 186 9.25 1.11 12.56
N MET A 187 8.85 2.16 13.28
CA MET A 187 9.08 2.26 14.73
C MET A 187 8.38 1.13 15.50
N LYS A 188 7.17 0.76 15.06
CA LYS A 188 6.42 -0.38 15.62
C LYS A 188 7.12 -1.72 15.38
N ASN A 189 7.65 -1.98 14.19
CA ASN A 189 8.48 -3.16 13.93
C ASN A 189 9.76 -3.17 14.78
N THR A 190 10.37 -2.01 14.98
CA THR A 190 11.60 -1.89 15.79
C THR A 190 11.36 -2.32 17.23
N ILE A 191 10.25 -1.90 17.85
CA ILE A 191 9.94 -2.32 19.22
C ILE A 191 9.52 -3.79 19.30
N ILE A 192 8.87 -4.33 18.26
CA ILE A 192 8.55 -5.77 18.16
C ILE A 192 9.83 -6.60 18.11
N ALA A 193 10.81 -6.20 17.29
CA ALA A 193 12.11 -6.85 17.18
C ALA A 193 12.87 -6.79 18.51
N ALA A 194 12.94 -5.62 19.14
CA ALA A 194 13.62 -5.41 20.42
C ALA A 194 13.03 -6.27 21.54
N LYS A 195 11.70 -6.49 21.54
CA LYS A 195 10.99 -7.30 22.53
C LYS A 195 10.91 -8.79 22.19
N LYS A 196 11.38 -9.22 21.01
CA LYS A 196 11.29 -10.61 20.50
C LYS A 196 9.87 -11.18 20.57
N LEU A 197 8.90 -10.42 20.04
CA LEU A 197 7.47 -10.75 20.11
C LEU A 197 6.94 -11.57 18.92
N LEU A 198 7.81 -12.03 18.01
CA LEU A 198 7.49 -12.83 16.83
C LEU A 198 8.24 -14.15 16.82
#